data_AF-A0A6J5D9V7-F1
#
_entry.id   AF-A0A6J5D9V7-F1
#
_cell.length_a   1.000
_cell.length_b   1.000
_cell.length_c   1.000
_cell.angle_alpha   90.00
_cell.angle_beta   90.00
_cell.angle_gamma   90.00
#
_symmetry.space_group_name_H-M   'P 1'
#
loop_
_entity.id
_entity.type
_entity.pdbx_description
1 polymer ?
#
loop_
_entity_poly.entity_id
_entity_poly.type
_entity_poly.pdbx_seq_one_letter_code
_entity_poly.pdbx_strand_id
1 'polypeptide(L)'
;MTNLIRLGDVTDHGGKVITASATMCFEGRHVARKGDEVTCPKHDIRPNLIIEGDETMLDDGIPIAQHGHRTMCGCRLISSLI
;
A
#
# COMPACT_ATOMS: atom_id res chain seq x y z
N MET A 1 17.37 -1.24 5.30
CA MET A 1 16.57 -1.17 4.07
C MET A 1 15.12 -1.00 4.50
N THR A 2 14.45 0.04 4.02
CA THR A 2 13.08 0.37 4.40
C THR A 2 12.13 -0.27 3.40
N ASN A 3 11.14 -1.02 3.85
CA ASN A 3 10.20 -1.75 2.98
C ASN A 3 8.79 -1.12 2.99
N LEU A 4 8.65 0.11 3.46
CA LEU A 4 7.37 0.82 3.52
C LEU A 4 6.77 1.01 2.12
N ILE A 5 5.44 0.91 2.03
CA ILE A 5 4.69 1.32 0.84
C ILE A 5 4.21 2.76 1.03
N ARG A 6 4.34 3.55 -0.04
CA ARG A 6 3.93 4.96 -0.05
C ARG A 6 2.93 5.24 -1.16
N LEU A 7 2.19 6.33 -1.02
CA LEU A 7 1.28 6.83 -2.05
C LEU A 7 1.97 6.89 -3.42
N GLY A 8 1.41 6.25 -4.43
CA GLY A 8 1.96 6.15 -5.78
C GLY A 8 2.94 5.00 -6.03
N ASP A 9 3.29 4.20 -5.01
CA ASP A 9 4.04 2.95 -5.24
C ASP A 9 3.21 1.98 -6.09
N VAL A 10 3.91 1.17 -6.88
CA VAL A 10 3.29 0.35 -7.94
C VAL A 10 2.95 -1.04 -7.43
N THR A 11 2.18 -1.78 -8.23
CA THR A 11 1.87 -3.19 -8.00
C THR A 11 2.41 -4.07 -9.12
N ASP A 12 2.61 -5.36 -8.86
CA ASP A 12 3.01 -6.36 -9.87
C ASP A 12 1.96 -6.59 -10.97
N HIS A 13 0.77 -6.03 -10.83
CA HIS A 13 -0.25 -5.99 -11.87
C HIS A 13 -0.20 -4.73 -12.73
N GLY A 14 0.73 -3.81 -12.48
CA GLY A 14 0.86 -2.53 -13.21
C GLY A 14 -0.08 -1.44 -12.70
N GLY A 15 -0.68 -1.63 -11.53
CA GLY A 15 -1.45 -0.62 -10.84
C GLY A 15 -0.59 0.22 -9.88
N LYS A 16 -1.25 1.05 -9.07
CA LYS A 16 -0.60 1.90 -8.06
C LYS A 16 -1.48 2.15 -6.86
N VAL A 17 -0.85 2.45 -5.73
CA VAL A 17 -1.49 2.95 -4.50
C VAL A 17 -2.02 4.36 -4.72
N ILE A 18 -3.29 4.61 -4.38
CA ILE A 18 -3.99 5.87 -4.65
C ILE A 18 -4.54 6.58 -3.41
N THR A 19 -4.63 5.89 -2.27
CA THR A 19 -4.84 6.53 -0.95
C THR A 19 -3.74 6.10 0.01
N ALA A 20 -3.54 6.88 1.06
CA ALA A 20 -2.53 6.65 2.08
C ALA A 20 -2.94 7.38 3.39
N SER A 21 -2.11 7.26 4.43
CA SER A 21 -2.25 8.07 5.64
C SER A 21 -2.31 9.57 5.35
N ALA A 22 -3.14 10.31 6.09
CA ALA A 22 -3.20 11.76 6.01
C ALA A 22 -2.07 12.46 6.77
N THR A 23 -1.45 11.76 7.73
CA THR A 23 -0.51 12.33 8.71
C THR A 23 0.86 11.70 8.62
N MET A 24 0.94 10.38 8.42
CA MET A 24 2.21 9.66 8.35
C MET A 24 2.87 9.84 6.98
N CYS A 25 4.10 10.34 6.99
CA CYS A 25 4.87 10.65 5.81
C CYS A 25 6.32 10.14 5.94
N PHE A 26 6.86 9.59 4.86
CA PHE A 26 8.24 9.13 4.79
C PHE A 26 8.89 9.63 3.49
N GLU A 27 9.96 10.42 3.62
CA GLU A 27 10.65 11.11 2.51
C GLU A 27 9.68 11.87 1.59
N GLY A 28 8.76 12.62 2.17
CA GLY A 28 7.85 13.51 1.43
C GLY A 28 6.67 12.81 0.77
N ARG A 29 6.46 11.50 0.97
CA ARG A 29 5.27 10.77 0.50
C ARG A 29 4.56 10.07 1.65
N HIS A 30 3.23 10.14 1.63
CA HIS A 30 2.38 9.51 2.64
C HIS A 30 2.52 7.99 2.64
N VAL A 31 2.53 7.38 3.83
CA VAL A 31 2.69 5.94 4.02
C VAL A 31 1.33 5.26 3.88
N ALA A 32 1.29 4.18 3.09
CA ALA A 32 0.09 3.38 2.87
C ALA A 32 -0.12 2.38 4.03
N ARG A 33 -1.39 2.07 4.29
CA ARG A 33 -1.84 1.24 5.40
C ARG A 33 -2.78 0.14 4.89
N LYS A 34 -3.06 -0.83 5.74
CA LYS A 34 -4.17 -1.76 5.51
C LYS A 34 -5.47 -0.96 5.35
N GLY A 35 -6.21 -1.24 4.28
CA GLY A 35 -7.43 -0.54 3.91
C GLY A 35 -7.25 0.58 2.89
N ASP A 36 -6.02 0.98 2.55
CA ASP A 36 -5.79 1.96 1.49
C ASP A 36 -6.06 1.36 0.09
N GLU A 37 -6.54 2.20 -0.82
CA GLU A 37 -6.95 1.84 -2.16
C GLU A 37 -5.77 1.73 -3.13
N VAL A 38 -5.87 0.77 -4.04
CA VAL A 38 -4.99 0.63 -5.18
C VAL A 38 -5.78 0.48 -6.47
N THR A 39 -5.19 0.92 -7.58
CA THR A 39 -5.69 0.62 -8.92
C THR A 39 -5.16 -0.73 -9.40
N CYS A 40 -5.88 -1.39 -10.30
CA CYS A 40 -5.42 -2.60 -10.98
C CYS A 40 -5.92 -2.59 -12.43
N PRO A 41 -5.04 -2.66 -13.45
CA PRO A 41 -5.47 -2.70 -14.85
C PRO A 41 -5.90 -4.10 -15.30
N LYS A 42 -5.60 -5.15 -14.51
CA LYS A 42 -5.90 -6.56 -14.87
C LYS A 42 -7.26 -7.03 -14.38
N HIS A 43 -7.81 -6.42 -13.32
CA HIS A 43 -9.02 -6.87 -12.64
C HIS A 43 -9.93 -5.68 -12.33
N ASP A 44 -11.23 -5.84 -12.51
CA ASP A 44 -12.21 -4.81 -12.16
C ASP A 44 -12.76 -5.04 -10.74
N ILE A 45 -11.96 -4.66 -9.73
CA ILE A 45 -12.35 -4.70 -8.32
C ILE A 45 -12.33 -3.26 -7.81
N ARG A 46 -13.48 -2.78 -7.32
CA ARG A 46 -13.66 -1.40 -6.87
C ARG A 46 -14.54 -1.36 -5.59
N PRO A 47 -13.99 -0.91 -4.45
CA PRO A 47 -12.60 -0.54 -4.24
C PRO A 47 -11.70 -1.79 -4.18
N ASN A 48 -10.45 -1.68 -4.65
CA ASN A 48 -9.43 -2.72 -4.43
C ASN A 48 -8.49 -2.26 -3.30
N LEU A 49 -8.62 -2.87 -2.13
CA LEU A 49 -7.91 -2.43 -0.93
C LEU A 49 -6.67 -3.26 -0.65
N ILE A 50 -5.69 -2.65 0.01
CA ILE A 50 -4.60 -3.36 0.69
C ILE A 50 -5.19 -4.14 1.86
N ILE A 51 -4.98 -5.46 1.89
CA ILE A 51 -5.58 -6.35 2.91
C ILE A 51 -4.58 -6.82 3.97
N GLU A 52 -3.29 -6.58 3.74
CA GLU A 52 -2.21 -6.96 4.63
C GLU A 52 -1.48 -5.73 5.19
N GLY A 53 -1.01 -5.83 6.43
CA GLY A 53 -0.23 -4.82 7.12
C GLY A 53 0.55 -5.43 8.27
N ASP A 54 1.60 -4.75 8.71
CA ASP A 54 2.42 -5.17 9.84
C ASP A 54 1.73 -4.79 11.16
N GLU A 55 1.28 -5.77 11.92
CA GLU A 55 0.55 -5.55 13.19
C GLU A 55 1.43 -4.97 14.30
N THR A 56 2.75 -4.94 14.12
CA THR A 56 3.69 -4.32 15.07
C THR A 56 3.98 -2.85 14.72
N MET A 57 3.63 -2.42 13.51
CA MET A 57 3.85 -1.06 13.02
C MET A 57 2.52 -0.41 12.63
N LEU A 58 2.02 0.46 13.51
CA LEU A 58 0.69 1.05 13.37
C LEU A 58 0.77 2.57 13.13
N ASP A 59 -0.13 3.07 12.30
CA ASP A 59 -0.45 4.50 12.16
C ASP A 59 -1.91 4.72 12.57
N ASP A 60 -2.14 5.47 13.64
CA ASP A 60 -3.47 5.63 14.27
C ASP A 60 -4.20 4.29 14.54
N GLY A 61 -3.43 3.28 14.94
CA GLY A 61 -3.95 1.92 15.20
C GLY A 61 -4.18 1.07 13.95
N ILE A 62 -3.89 1.59 12.75
CA ILE A 62 -4.03 0.88 11.48
C ILE A 62 -2.66 0.31 11.06
N PRO A 63 -2.54 -1.01 10.79
CA PRO A 63 -1.30 -1.62 10.33
C PRO A 63 -0.74 -1.00 9.05
N ILE A 64 0.57 -0.75 9.03
CA ILE A 64 1.29 -0.18 7.89
C ILE A 64 1.53 -1.24 6.81
N ALA A 65 1.39 -0.85 5.54
CA ALA A 65 1.66 -1.72 4.41
C ALA A 65 3.16 -1.77 4.06
N GLN A 66 3.66 -2.96 3.76
CA GLN A 66 5.06 -3.20 3.40
C GLN A 66 5.18 -3.88 2.03
N HIS A 67 6.40 -3.88 1.48
CA HIS A 67 6.74 -4.55 0.24
C HIS A 67 6.28 -6.02 0.24
N GLY A 68 5.63 -6.43 -0.84
CA GLY A 68 5.12 -7.79 -1.02
C GLY A 68 3.73 -8.04 -0.41
N HIS A 69 3.18 -7.12 0.38
CA HIS A 69 1.83 -7.23 0.91
C HIS A 69 0.79 -7.26 -0.22
N ARG A 70 -0.32 -7.97 0.04
CA ARG A 70 -1.39 -8.22 -0.93
C ARG A 70 -2.53 -7.21 -0.86
N THR A 71 -3.21 -7.10 -2.00
CA THR A 71 -4.50 -6.41 -2.13
C THR A 71 -5.64 -7.39 -2.40
N MET A 72 -6.89 -6.93 -2.36
CA MET A 72 -8.07 -7.76 -2.61
C MET A 72 -8.05 -8.46 -3.97
N CYS A 73 -7.48 -7.83 -5.00
CA CYS A 73 -7.35 -8.44 -6.33
C CYS A 73 -6.22 -9.48 -6.45
N GLY A 74 -5.45 -9.69 -5.38
CA GLY A 74 -4.33 -10.62 -5.32
C GLY A 74 -2.99 -10.05 -5.78
N CYS A 75 -2.91 -8.80 -6.25
CA CYS A 75 -1.64 -8.19 -6.61
C CYS A 75 -0.77 -7.88 -5.38
N ARG A 76 0.54 -7.75 -5.59
CA ARG A 76 1.52 -7.41 -4.57
C ARG A 76 2.03 -5.98 -4.72
N LEU A 77 2.26 -5.33 -3.59
CA LEU A 77 2.82 -3.98 -3.50
C LEU A 77 4.34 -3.98 -3.72
N ILE A 78 4.84 -3.03 -4.50
CA ILE A 78 6.26 -2.86 -4.81
C ILE A 78 6.72 -1.51 -4.26
N SER A 79 7.61 -1.54 -3.26
CA SER A 79 8.14 -0.32 -2.65
C SER A 79 9.12 0.35 -3.59
N SER A 80 9.15 1.68 -3.58
CA SER A 80 10.21 2.48 -4.24
C SER A 80 11.43 2.74 -3.35
N LEU A 81 11.51 2.10 -2.18
CA LEU A 81 12.58 2.24 -1.18
C LEU A 81 13.55 1.04 -1.11
N ILE A 82 13.36 0.07 -2.00
CA ILE A 82 14.19 -1.13 -2.14
C ILE A 82 15.14 -1.02 -3.33
#